data_AF-A0A9X2KSG8-F1
#
_entry.id   AF-A0A9X2KSG8-F1
#
_cell.length_a   1.000
_cell.length_b   1.000
_cell.length_c   1.000
_cell.angle_alpha   90.00
_cell.angle_beta   90.00
_cell.angle_gamma   90.00
#
_symmetry.space_group_name_H-M   'P 1'
#
loop_
_entity.id
_entity.type
_entity.pdbx_description
1 polymer ?
#
loop_
_entity_poly.entity_id
_entity_poly.type
_entity_poly.pdbx_seq_one_letter_code
_entity_poly.pdbx_strand_id
1 'polypeptide(L)'
;MINPQPLQSPSVQPQTTQPSGLTELVLTQHSAGSWLMVMPMIAHLSRQGGDRWLTWLTQEPVPAKILQEFGVDTSRLRLVHCKSEEEQLWVCWDALALGNSHTVIANPGSLTKQALAQLEKASQIGQSQGLLIRER
;
A
#
# COMPACT_ATOMS: atom_id res chain seq x y z
N MET A 1 27.63 -0.36 -55.05
CA MET A 1 28.11 -0.69 -53.69
C MET A 1 26.93 -0.50 -52.75
N ILE A 2 26.31 -1.58 -52.30
CA ILE A 2 25.14 -1.56 -51.39
C ILE A 2 25.72 -1.67 -49.97
N ASN A 3 25.51 -0.64 -49.17
CA ASN A 3 26.02 -0.58 -47.80
C ASN A 3 25.05 -1.36 -46.89
N PRO A 4 25.47 -2.44 -46.20
CA PRO A 4 24.57 -3.19 -45.32
C PRO A 4 24.31 -2.38 -44.04
N GLN A 5 23.04 -2.15 -43.72
CA GLN A 5 22.64 -1.60 -42.42
C GLN A 5 22.86 -2.65 -41.32
N PRO A 6 23.43 -2.27 -40.17
CA PRO A 6 23.56 -3.18 -39.05
C PRO A 6 22.19 -3.48 -38.42
N LEU A 7 21.91 -4.76 -38.20
CA LEU A 7 20.76 -5.23 -37.42
C LEU A 7 20.88 -4.69 -35.99
N GLN A 8 19.94 -3.82 -35.60
CA GLN A 8 19.86 -3.32 -34.22
C GLN A 8 19.37 -4.45 -33.31
N SER A 9 20.18 -4.81 -32.31
CA SER A 9 19.79 -5.73 -31.24
C SER A 9 18.62 -5.15 -30.42
N PRO A 10 17.67 -5.97 -29.95
CA PRO A 10 16.60 -5.48 -29.09
C PRO A 10 17.17 -4.92 -27.78
N SER A 11 16.90 -3.66 -27.51
CA SER A 11 17.24 -2.98 -26.27
C SER A 11 16.38 -3.54 -25.12
N VAL A 12 17.00 -4.32 -24.22
CA VAL A 12 16.37 -4.70 -22.95
C VAL A 12 16.32 -3.45 -22.07
N GLN A 13 15.18 -2.76 -22.09
CA GLN A 13 14.92 -1.68 -21.13
C GLN A 13 14.90 -2.29 -19.72
N PRO A 14 15.54 -1.68 -18.71
CA PRO A 14 15.47 -2.16 -17.35
C PRO A 14 14.00 -2.14 -16.92
N GLN A 15 13.43 -3.32 -16.73
CA GLN A 15 12.11 -3.45 -16.12
C GLN A 15 12.24 -2.91 -14.70
N THR A 16 11.75 -1.70 -14.46
CA THR A 16 11.55 -1.20 -13.11
C THR A 16 10.53 -2.12 -12.45
N THR A 17 10.99 -3.14 -11.74
CA THR A 17 10.12 -3.97 -10.91
C THR A 17 9.49 -3.05 -9.89
N GLN A 18 8.19 -2.78 -10.06
CA GLN A 18 7.40 -2.08 -9.07
C GLN A 18 7.54 -2.84 -7.75
N PRO A 19 7.88 -2.17 -6.65
CA PRO A 19 8.14 -2.87 -5.40
C PRO A 19 6.84 -3.53 -4.92
N SER A 20 6.92 -4.83 -4.64
CA SER A 20 5.84 -5.64 -4.06
C SER A 20 6.37 -6.38 -2.85
N GLY A 21 5.57 -6.46 -1.79
CA GLY A 21 5.82 -7.17 -0.56
C GLY A 21 5.06 -6.53 0.61
N LEU A 22 5.32 -7.04 1.81
CA LEU A 22 4.76 -6.49 3.04
C LEU A 22 5.80 -5.73 3.85
N THR A 23 5.40 -4.59 4.39
CA THR A 23 6.15 -3.81 5.39
C THR A 23 5.32 -3.70 6.65
N GLU A 24 5.88 -4.07 7.79
CA GLU A 24 5.24 -3.89 9.11
C GLU A 24 5.78 -2.64 9.80
N LEU A 25 4.88 -1.73 10.19
CA LEU A 25 5.19 -0.58 11.03
C LEU A 25 4.61 -0.83 12.43
N VAL A 26 5.49 -1.07 13.40
CA VAL A 26 5.11 -1.36 14.77
C VAL A 26 5.14 -0.08 15.60
N LEU A 27 3.97 0.35 16.07
CA LEU A 27 3.78 1.45 17.00
C LEU A 27 3.75 0.92 18.42
N THR A 28 4.40 1.62 19.34
CA THR A 28 4.32 1.32 20.77
C THR A 28 3.03 1.90 21.36
N GLN A 29 2.30 1.09 22.13
CA GLN A 29 1.00 1.43 22.75
C GLN A 29 1.02 2.64 23.72
N HIS A 30 2.17 3.27 23.97
CA HIS A 30 2.39 4.12 25.14
C HIS A 30 2.09 5.62 24.95
N SER A 31 1.56 6.06 23.81
CA SER A 31 1.21 7.48 23.63
C SER A 31 -0.05 7.71 22.80
N ALA A 32 -0.95 8.53 23.33
CA ALA A 32 -2.04 9.11 22.56
C ALA A 32 -1.43 9.88 21.38
N GLY A 33 -1.84 9.54 20.14
CA GLY A 33 -1.33 10.19 18.93
C GLY A 33 -0.22 9.44 18.20
N SER A 34 0.06 8.18 18.52
CA SER A 34 0.99 7.33 17.74
C SER A 34 0.66 7.32 16.23
N TRP A 35 -0.64 7.38 15.91
CA TRP A 35 -1.13 7.48 14.54
C TRP A 35 -0.72 8.77 13.81
N LEU A 36 -0.59 9.90 14.53
CA LEU A 36 -0.18 11.17 13.95
C LEU A 36 1.26 11.13 13.41
N MET A 37 2.11 10.26 13.97
CA MET A 37 3.48 10.06 13.46
C MET A 37 3.49 9.38 12.09
N VAL A 38 2.45 8.60 11.77
CA VAL A 38 2.31 7.88 10.49
C VAL A 38 1.77 8.82 9.39
N MET A 39 1.08 9.89 9.76
CA MET A 39 0.42 10.80 8.82
C MET A 39 1.34 11.43 7.76
N PRO A 40 2.59 11.87 8.07
CA PRO A 40 3.51 12.36 7.04
C PRO A 40 3.85 11.31 5.99
N MET A 41 3.97 10.04 6.39
CA MET A 41 4.20 8.93 5.46
C MET A 41 2.96 8.69 4.59
N ILE A 42 1.76 8.70 5.16
CA ILE A 42 0.50 8.58 4.41
C ILE A 42 0.39 9.72 3.38
N ALA A 43 0.69 10.94 3.78
CA ALA A 43 0.71 12.09 2.88
C ALA A 43 1.73 11.90 1.75
N HIS A 44 2.94 11.44 2.06
CA HIS A 44 3.94 11.12 1.04
C HIS A 44 3.43 10.06 0.06
N LEU A 45 2.92 8.93 0.55
CA LEU A 45 2.41 7.83 -0.27
C LEU A 45 1.23 8.25 -1.14
N SER A 46 0.34 9.12 -0.65
CA SER A 46 -0.83 9.59 -1.43
C SER A 46 -0.46 10.32 -2.72
N ARG A 47 0.78 10.82 -2.82
CA ARG A 47 1.32 11.50 -4.00
C ARG A 47 2.18 10.60 -4.89
N GLN A 48 2.36 9.33 -4.49
CA GLN A 48 3.10 8.32 -5.27
C GLN A 48 2.14 7.48 -6.11
N GLY A 49 2.70 6.56 -6.91
CA GLY A 49 1.92 5.48 -7.54
C GLY A 49 1.12 5.86 -8.79
N GLY A 50 1.30 7.07 -9.32
CA GLY A 50 0.66 7.51 -10.57
C GLY A 50 -0.86 7.52 -10.48
N ASP A 51 -1.49 6.63 -11.25
CA ASP A 51 -2.96 6.47 -11.35
C ASP A 51 -3.53 5.39 -10.42
N ARG A 52 -2.68 4.67 -9.66
CA ARG A 52 -3.11 3.63 -8.72
C ARG A 52 -3.40 4.22 -7.35
N TRP A 53 -4.46 3.74 -6.71
CA TRP A 53 -4.91 4.23 -5.41
C TRP A 53 -3.88 4.02 -4.29
N LEU A 54 -3.82 4.94 -3.35
CA LEU A 54 -3.46 4.61 -1.97
C LEU A 54 -4.73 4.13 -1.28
N THR A 55 -4.83 2.85 -0.95
CA THR A 55 -5.99 2.32 -0.22
C THR A 55 -5.66 2.24 1.27
N TRP A 56 -6.54 2.76 2.12
CA TRP A 56 -6.39 2.70 3.57
C TRP A 56 -7.64 2.10 4.19
N LEU A 57 -7.46 0.94 4.81
CA LEU A 57 -8.46 0.20 5.55
C LEU A 57 -8.43 0.62 7.02
N THR A 58 -9.57 1.00 7.56
CA THR A 58 -9.68 1.48 8.95
C THR A 58 -10.96 0.95 9.60
N GLN A 59 -10.90 0.72 10.92
CA GLN A 59 -12.07 0.43 11.74
C GLN A 59 -12.63 1.69 12.41
N GLU A 60 -11.85 2.78 12.40
CA GLU A 60 -12.23 4.06 13.00
C GLU A 60 -12.32 5.15 11.93
N PRO A 61 -13.21 6.14 12.08
CA PRO A 61 -13.31 7.25 11.14
C PRO A 61 -12.02 8.09 11.16
N VAL A 62 -11.52 8.43 9.97
CA VAL A 62 -10.38 9.34 9.81
C VAL A 62 -10.91 10.75 9.56
N PRO A 63 -10.68 11.71 10.47
CA PRO A 63 -11.20 13.07 10.28
C PRO A 63 -10.59 13.73 9.04
N ALA A 64 -11.43 14.25 8.14
CA ALA A 64 -10.98 14.94 6.93
C ALA A 64 -10.03 16.11 7.24
N LYS A 65 -10.23 16.79 8.37
CA LYS A 65 -9.35 17.87 8.83
C LYS A 65 -7.90 17.41 9.03
N ILE A 66 -7.69 16.22 9.62
CA ILE A 66 -6.35 15.65 9.81
C ILE A 66 -5.70 15.33 8.46
N LEU A 67 -6.46 14.78 7.51
CA LEU A 67 -5.94 14.53 6.15
C LEU A 67 -5.46 15.82 5.49
N GLN A 68 -6.23 16.91 5.62
CA GLN A 68 -5.89 18.22 5.05
C GLN A 68 -4.68 18.85 5.75
N GLU A 69 -4.63 18.80 7.09
CA GLU A 69 -3.52 19.37 7.88
C GLU A 69 -2.17 18.75 7.53
N PHE A 70 -2.13 17.44 7.27
CA PHE A 70 -0.91 16.74 6.86
C PHE A 70 -0.67 16.76 5.34
N GLY A 71 -1.56 17.41 4.56
CA GLY A 71 -1.42 17.53 3.11
C GLY A 71 -1.57 16.21 2.35
N VAL A 72 -2.47 15.34 2.80
CA VAL A 72 -2.80 14.08 2.11
C VAL A 72 -3.55 14.40 0.83
N ASP A 73 -3.11 13.85 -0.31
CA ASP A 73 -3.80 13.96 -1.59
C ASP A 73 -5.04 13.04 -1.57
N THR A 74 -6.17 13.61 -1.15
CA THR A 74 -7.43 12.86 -1.03
C THR A 74 -8.02 12.45 -2.39
N SER A 75 -7.56 13.03 -3.50
CA SER A 75 -7.99 12.62 -4.85
C SER A 75 -7.45 11.24 -5.25
N ARG A 76 -6.38 10.78 -4.57
CA ARG A 76 -5.74 9.47 -4.77
C ARG A 76 -5.87 8.53 -3.58
N LEU A 77 -6.61 8.93 -2.54
CA LEU A 77 -6.85 8.13 -1.36
C LEU A 77 -8.21 7.42 -1.45
N ARG A 78 -8.20 6.10 -1.30
CA ARG A 78 -9.40 5.29 -1.08
C ARG A 78 -9.47 4.89 0.39
N LEU A 79 -10.39 5.50 1.13
CA LEU A 79 -10.69 5.07 2.51
C LEU A 79 -11.78 4.01 2.50
N VAL A 80 -11.50 2.87 3.13
CA VAL A 80 -12.46 1.77 3.29
C VAL A 80 -12.65 1.51 4.78
N HIS A 81 -13.90 1.60 5.22
CA HIS A 81 -14.25 1.31 6.61
C HIS A 81 -14.63 -0.16 6.74
N CYS A 82 -13.90 -0.89 7.58
CA CYS A 82 -14.14 -2.31 7.85
C CYS A 82 -14.79 -2.45 9.23
N LYS A 83 -15.72 -3.39 9.36
CA LYS A 83 -16.50 -3.62 10.59
C LYS A 83 -15.84 -4.62 11.54
N SER A 84 -14.84 -5.36 11.07
CA SER A 84 -14.09 -6.33 11.88
C SER A 84 -12.66 -6.49 11.36
N GLU A 85 -11.79 -7.06 12.18
CA GLU A 85 -10.43 -7.45 11.79
C GLU A 85 -10.44 -8.50 10.66
N GLU A 86 -11.39 -9.44 10.68
CA GLU A 86 -11.54 -10.46 9.65
C GLU A 86 -11.93 -9.84 8.29
N GLU A 87 -12.90 -8.93 8.29
CA GLU A 87 -13.27 -8.19 7.08
C GLU A 87 -12.08 -7.37 6.59
N GLN A 88 -11.36 -6.71 7.49
CA GLN A 88 -10.20 -5.93 7.11
C GLN A 88 -9.08 -6.78 6.50
N LEU A 89 -8.81 -7.97 7.05
CA LEU A 89 -7.84 -8.91 6.50
C LEU A 89 -8.24 -9.37 5.10
N TRP A 90 -9.51 -9.73 4.90
CA TRP A 90 -10.01 -10.16 3.60
C TRP A 90 -9.96 -9.04 2.56
N VAL A 91 -10.42 -7.83 2.91
CA VAL A 91 -10.35 -6.65 2.03
C VAL A 91 -8.90 -6.28 1.72
N CYS A 92 -7.98 -6.43 2.67
CA CYS A 92 -6.55 -6.20 2.45
C CYS A 92 -5.99 -7.16 1.39
N TRP A 93 -6.28 -8.45 1.54
CA TRP A 93 -5.88 -9.47 0.58
C TRP A 93 -6.43 -9.17 -0.82
N ASP A 94 -7.71 -8.87 -0.93
CA ASP A 94 -8.37 -8.59 -2.21
C ASP A 94 -7.81 -7.33 -2.88
N ALA A 95 -7.68 -6.22 -2.13
CA ALA A 95 -7.14 -4.97 -2.64
C ALA A 95 -5.69 -5.09 -3.12
N LEU A 96 -4.87 -5.89 -2.41
CA LEU A 96 -3.51 -6.19 -2.83
C LEU A 96 -3.49 -6.99 -4.12
N ALA A 97 -4.28 -8.06 -4.21
CA ALA A 97 -4.32 -8.97 -5.36
C ALA A 97 -4.89 -8.31 -6.63
N LEU A 98 -5.89 -7.44 -6.50
CA LEU A 98 -6.49 -6.72 -7.63
C LEU A 98 -5.53 -5.74 -8.32
N GLY A 99 -4.47 -5.30 -7.65
CA GLY A 99 -3.46 -4.42 -8.24
C GLY A 99 -3.93 -3.00 -8.57
N ASN A 100 -5.15 -2.62 -8.18
CA ASN A 100 -5.67 -1.27 -8.41
C ASN A 100 -5.07 -0.22 -7.45
N SER A 101 -4.38 -0.67 -6.38
CA SER A 101 -3.74 0.18 -5.39
C SER A 101 -2.24 -0.01 -5.43
N HIS A 102 -1.43 1.06 -5.44
CA HIS A 102 0.02 0.91 -5.35
C HIS A 102 0.44 0.50 -3.94
N THR A 103 -0.29 0.99 -2.93
CA THR A 103 -0.11 0.63 -1.52
C THR A 103 -1.47 0.41 -0.87
N VAL A 104 -1.57 -0.64 -0.04
CA VAL A 104 -2.71 -0.93 0.83
C VAL A 104 -2.25 -0.83 2.27
N ILE A 105 -2.85 0.09 3.04
CA ILE A 105 -2.58 0.30 4.46
C ILE A 105 -3.67 -0.40 5.27
N ALA A 106 -3.30 -1.21 6.26
CA ALA A 106 -4.24 -1.88 7.15
C ALA A 106 -3.68 -1.97 8.58
N ASN A 107 -4.57 -2.13 9.56
CA ASN A 107 -4.25 -2.50 10.95
C ASN A 107 -5.08 -3.73 11.36
N PRO A 108 -4.82 -4.92 10.77
CA PRO A 108 -5.66 -6.10 10.92
C PRO A 108 -5.43 -6.84 12.25
N GLY A 109 -4.95 -6.14 13.29
CA GLY A 109 -4.67 -6.71 14.60
C GLY A 109 -3.62 -7.83 14.56
N SER A 110 -3.97 -8.98 15.13
CA SER A 110 -3.07 -10.14 15.22
C SER A 110 -3.13 -10.99 13.96
N LEU A 111 -2.00 -11.10 13.26
CA LEU A 111 -1.87 -11.93 12.06
C LEU A 111 -1.17 -13.26 12.35
N THR A 112 -1.75 -14.35 11.84
CA THR A 112 -1.09 -15.65 11.78
C THR A 112 -0.02 -15.65 10.68
N LYS A 113 0.96 -16.56 10.77
CA LYS A 113 1.96 -16.74 9.70
C LYS A 113 1.32 -17.07 8.35
N GLN A 114 0.23 -17.82 8.36
CA GLN A 114 -0.51 -18.17 7.14
C GLN A 114 -1.19 -16.94 6.53
N ALA A 115 -1.84 -16.11 7.34
CA ALA A 115 -2.45 -14.86 6.87
C ALA A 115 -1.39 -13.93 6.26
N LEU A 116 -0.23 -13.79 6.91
CA LEU A 116 0.87 -12.98 6.40
C LEU A 116 1.38 -13.51 5.04
N ALA A 117 1.57 -14.83 4.90
CA ALA A 117 1.99 -15.43 3.64
C ALA A 117 0.96 -15.25 2.50
N GLN A 118 -0.34 -15.26 2.83
CA GLN A 118 -1.40 -15.00 1.84
C GLN A 118 -1.39 -13.53 1.38
N LEU A 119 -1.20 -12.58 2.29
CA LEU A 119 -1.06 -11.16 1.96
C LEU A 119 0.19 -10.89 1.12
N GLU A 120 1.33 -11.52 1.45
CA GLU A 120 2.58 -11.39 0.69
C GLU A 120 2.38 -11.87 -0.75
N LYS A 121 1.72 -13.02 -0.93
CA LYS A 121 1.40 -13.55 -2.26
C LYS A 121 0.44 -12.63 -3.03
N ALA A 122 -0.59 -12.10 -2.37
CA ALA A 122 -1.52 -11.15 -2.99
C ALA A 122 -0.82 -9.88 -3.46
N SER A 123 0.07 -9.35 -2.62
CA SER A 123 0.92 -8.20 -2.93
C SER A 123 1.76 -8.43 -4.19
N GLN A 124 2.38 -9.61 -4.33
CA GLN A 124 3.15 -9.97 -5.52
C GLN A 124 2.25 -10.08 -6.77
N ILE A 125 1.07 -10.71 -6.64
CA ILE A 125 0.11 -10.88 -7.74
C ILE A 125 -0.34 -9.53 -8.31
N GLY A 126 -0.76 -8.61 -7.44
CA GLY A 126 -1.22 -7.28 -7.88
C GLY A 126 -0.11 -6.24 -8.02
N GLN A 127 1.15 -6.63 -7.83
CA GLN A 127 2.30 -5.71 -7.82
C GLN A 127 2.06 -4.49 -6.92
N SER A 128 1.53 -4.75 -5.72
CA SER A 128 1.10 -3.75 -4.74
C SER A 128 1.95 -3.87 -3.47
N GLN A 129 2.15 -2.80 -2.73
CA GLN A 129 2.76 -2.84 -1.40
C GLN A 129 1.69 -3.00 -0.32
N GLY A 130 1.93 -3.88 0.66
CA GLY A 130 1.16 -3.90 1.89
C GLY A 130 1.91 -3.17 3.01
N LEU A 131 1.27 -2.17 3.61
CA LEU A 131 1.75 -1.51 4.81
C LEU A 131 0.87 -1.89 6.00
N LEU A 132 1.38 -2.76 6.85
CA LEU A 132 0.67 -3.27 8.01
C LEU A 132 1.09 -2.48 9.24
N ILE A 133 0.17 -1.68 9.77
CA ILE A 133 0.39 -0.96 11.02
C ILE A 133 -0.04 -1.87 12.16
N ARG A 134 0.82 -1.98 13.17
CA ARG A 134 0.60 -2.87 14.31
C ARG A 134 0.87 -2.12 15.59
N GLU A 135 0.07 -2.38 16.61
CA GLU A 135 0.33 -1.87 17.95
C GLU A 135 0.89 -3.00 18.81
N ARG A 136 1.98 -2.74 19.51
CA ARG A 136 2.61 -3.68 20.45
C ARG A 136 2.99 -3.00 21.76
#